data_AF-A0A3S1GHH7-F1
#
_entry.id   AF-A0A3S1GHH7-F1
#
_cell.length_a   1.000
_cell.length_b   1.000
_cell.length_c   1.000
_cell.angle_alpha   90.00
_cell.angle_beta   90.00
_cell.angle_gamma   90.00
#
_symmetry.space_group_name_H-M   'P 1'
#
loop_
_entity.id
_entity.type
_entity.pdbx_description
1 polymer ?
#
loop_
_entity_poly.entity_id
_entity_poly.type
_entity_poly.pdbx_seq_one_letter_code
_entity_poly.pdbx_strand_id
1 'polypeptide(L)' 'MILPGFYGKMPAAGDFVTRRLPGDFVRVWDRWLAQHIVPLFGL' A
#
# COMPACT_ATOMS: atom_id res chain seq x y z
N MET A 1 -18.46 14.76 -0.11
CA MET A 1 -17.02 15.11 -0.05
C MET A 1 -16.22 13.82 -0.13
N ILE A 2 -15.37 13.66 -1.15
CA ILE A 2 -14.49 12.49 -1.27
C ILE A 2 -13.30 12.75 -0.33
N LEU A 3 -13.12 11.92 0.69
CA LEU A 3 -11.98 12.03 1.60
C LEU A 3 -10.83 11.17 1.06
N PRO A 4 -9.60 11.70 1.00
CA PRO A 4 -8.47 10.90 0.56
C PRO A 4 -8.20 9.75 1.54
N GLY A 5 -7.85 8.60 0.98
CA GLY A 5 -7.30 7.46 1.70
C GLY A 5 -5.84 7.23 1.32
N PHE A 6 -5.13 6.45 2.12
CA PHE A 6 -3.73 6.12 1.87
C PHE A 6 -3.42 4.68 2.30
N TYR A 7 -2.46 4.10 1.60
CA TYR A 7 -1.90 2.79 1.89
C TYR A 7 -0.40 2.79 1.57
N GLY A 8 0.44 2.29 2.49
CA GLY A 8 1.88 2.19 2.29
C GLY A 8 2.69 2.20 3.58
N LYS A 9 4.02 2.26 3.45
CA LYS A 9 4.92 2.43 4.60
C LYS A 9 5.08 3.90 4.98
N MET A 10 5.15 4.18 6.26
CA MET A 10 5.46 5.51 6.81
C MET A 10 6.68 5.40 7.72
N PRO A 11 7.62 6.37 7.71
CA PRO A 11 8.79 6.33 8.60
C PRO A 11 8.44 6.24 10.09
N ALA A 12 7.28 6.76 10.48
CA ALA A 12 6.78 6.73 11.86
C ALA A 12 5.99 5.45 12.22
N ALA A 13 5.80 4.52 11.29
CA ALA A 13 5.08 3.26 11.50
C ALA A 13 5.94 2.06 11.05
N GLY A 14 6.14 1.08 11.93
CA GLY A 14 6.98 -0.09 11.64
C GLY A 14 6.40 -1.05 10.60
N ASP A 15 5.11 -0.93 10.30
CA ASP A 15 4.37 -1.76 9.34
C ASP A 15 3.60 -0.90 8.32
N PHE A 16 3.00 -1.54 7.32
CA PHE A 16 2.09 -0.91 6.38
C PHE A 16 0.89 -0.30 7.09
N VAL A 17 0.59 0.95 6.74
CA VAL A 17 -0.56 1.67 7.27
C VAL A 17 -1.63 1.73 6.18
N THR A 18 -2.88 1.50 6.55
CA THR A 18 -4.05 1.71 5.69
C THR A 18 -5.04 2.64 6.37
N ARG A 19 -5.58 3.62 5.63
CA ARG A 19 -6.62 4.52 6.14
C ARG A 19 -7.57 4.92 5.03
N ARG A 20 -8.88 4.80 5.32
CA ARG A 20 -9.97 5.25 4.43
C ARG A 20 -9.91 4.64 3.01
N LEU A 21 -9.35 3.44 2.89
CA LEU A 21 -9.37 2.64 1.67
C LEU A 21 -10.11 1.32 1.92
N PRO A 22 -10.97 0.87 1.00
CA PRO A 22 -11.60 -0.44 1.09
C PRO A 22 -10.53 -1.56 1.13
N GLY A 23 -10.77 -2.59 1.94
CA GLY A 23 -9.84 -3.72 2.08
C GLY A 23 -9.59 -4.46 0.76
N ASP A 24 -10.61 -4.60 -0.09
CA ASP A 24 -10.49 -5.18 -1.43
C ASP A 24 -9.52 -4.40 -2.33
N PHE A 25 -9.60 -3.07 -2.30
CA PHE A 25 -8.70 -2.21 -3.06
C PHE A 25 -7.25 -2.40 -2.58
N VAL A 26 -7.04 -2.37 -1.26
CA VAL A 26 -5.71 -2.54 -0.65
C VAL A 26 -5.11 -3.90 -1.02
N ARG A 27 -5.89 -4.99 -1.00
CA ARG A 27 -5.40 -6.33 -1.35
C ARG A 27 -4.90 -6.42 -2.79
N VAL A 28 -5.66 -5.91 -3.75
CA VAL A 28 -5.27 -5.94 -5.18
C VAL A 28 -4.03 -5.10 -5.40
N TRP A 29 -3.99 -3.92 -4.76
CA TRP A 29 -2.86 -2.99 -4.87
C TRP A 29 -1.58 -3.55 -4.25
N ASP A 30 -1.65 -4.10 -3.03
CA ASP A 30 -0.53 -4.76 -2.35
C ASP A 30 0.06 -5.88 -3.21
N ARG A 31 -0.80 -6.76 -3.75
CA ARG A 31 -0.36 -7.85 -4.63
C ARG A 31 0.36 -7.33 -5.87
N TRP A 32 -0.17 -6.28 -6.50
CA TRP A 32 0.45 -5.70 -7.69
C TRP A 32 1.83 -5.10 -7.38
N LEU A 33 1.96 -4.35 -6.28
CA LEU A 33 3.22 -3.80 -5.80
C LEU A 33 4.25 -4.91 -5.53
N ALA A 34 3.83 -5.98 -4.83
CA ALA A 34 4.69 -7.11 -4.51
C ALA A 34 5.20 -7.84 -5.75
N GLN A 35 4.38 -7.90 -6.82
CA GLN A 35 4.73 -8.59 -8.05
C GLN A 35 5.61 -7.77 -9.01
N HIS A 36 5.42 -6.45 -9.07
CA HIS A 36 6.03 -5.63 -10.12
C HIS A 36 6.98 -4.56 -9.61
N ILE A 37 6.79 -4.05 -8.39
CA ILE A 37 7.64 -3.00 -7.83
C ILE A 37 8.67 -3.59 -6.86
N VAL A 38 8.27 -4.47 -5.95
CA VAL A 38 9.18 -5.07 -4.97
C VAL A 38 10.42 -5.74 -5.62
N PRO A 39 10.30 -6.50 -6.72
CA PRO A 39 11.46 -7.11 -7.37
C PRO A 39 12.48 -6.09 -7.92
N LEU A 40 12.06 -4.85 -8.19
CA LEU A 40 12.95 -3.80 -8.70
C LEU A 40 13.88 -3.25 -7.62
N PHE A 41 13.58 -3.45 -6.34
CA PHE A 41 14.43 -3.00 -5.23
C PHE A 41 15.56 -3.98 -4.88
N GLY A 42 15.58 -5.16 -5.51
CA GLY A 42 16.60 -6.21 -5.31
C GLY A 42 17.58 -6.40 -6.47
N LEU A 43 17.48 -5.57 -7.51
CA LEU A 43 18.47 -5.40 -8.58
C LEU A 43 19.42 -4.24 -8.23
#